data_AF-A0AAW1SJH2-F1
#
_entry.id   AF-A0AAW1SJH2-F1
#
_cell.length_a   1.000
_cell.length_b   1.000
_cell.length_c   1.000
_cell.angle_alpha   90.00
_cell.angle_beta   90.00
_cell.angle_gamma   90.00
#
_symmetry.space_group_name_H-M   'P 1'
#
loop_
_entity.id
_entity.type
_entity.pdbx_description
1 polymer ?
#
loop_
_entity_poly.entity_id
_entity_poly.type
_entity_poly.pdbx_seq_one_letter_code
_entity_poly.pdbx_strand_id
1 'polypeptide(L)'
;MGCALGALGDLPRETVLLLFTMVDCHDADSPWAPLWRSLAPVLTGLTASEADVAMLEGTPAHAQVVAARQHVREQYEGVRPVAEALTAAYPALIPPEHVDLAAYLSAVELHYSHALEQVDVPGEGVTPCVVPLATLLNHCATAPHVVRYGTLSPASRQEAASCITRDVLELKALRPCAAGDQVFLSYGPLPNLRALLFYGFALEHNPHDTLALTFEVDEEGSGAAALRQAALARHGLTLEHCLRVGGLRARPLVATLRVLAADAADLERLCSGDADPLQEPVSAEGERDAVEMLARALRPLESAYSGALDAAAARRADDRSPFARGAVLFMAGQRAILCDALATCDAWAAKAGAQDY
;
A
#
# COMPACT_ATOMS: atom_id res chain seq x y z
N MET A 1 -3.32 -21.52 23.70
CA MET A 1 -2.87 -21.90 22.35
C MET A 1 -1.69 -21.07 21.86
N GLY A 2 -1.75 -19.72 21.86
CA GLY A 2 -0.63 -18.87 21.39
C GLY A 2 0.75 -19.17 22.00
N CYS A 3 0.86 -19.36 23.33
CA CYS A 3 2.13 -19.74 23.96
C CYS A 3 2.59 -21.17 23.61
N ALA A 4 1.67 -22.08 23.26
CA ALA A 4 1.99 -23.43 22.82
C ALA A 4 2.44 -23.46 21.35
N LEU A 5 1.83 -22.62 20.50
CA LEU A 5 2.25 -22.41 19.11
C LEU A 5 3.62 -21.73 19.03
N GLY A 6 3.89 -20.74 19.89
CA GLY A 6 5.20 -20.10 20.00
C GLY A 6 6.30 -21.01 20.56
N ALA A 7 5.94 -22.17 21.14
CA ALA A 7 6.89 -23.20 21.56
C ALA A 7 7.17 -24.24 20.46
N LEU A 8 6.43 -24.22 19.34
CA LEU A 8 6.67 -25.05 18.16
C LEU A 8 7.72 -24.39 17.26
N GLY A 9 8.99 -24.42 17.70
CA GLY A 9 10.15 -24.00 16.90
C GLY A 9 10.25 -22.49 16.60
N ASP A 10 11.19 -22.13 15.72
CA ASP A 10 11.48 -20.75 15.28
C ASP A 10 10.48 -20.24 14.22
N LEU A 11 9.17 -20.39 14.47
CA LEU A 11 8.15 -19.87 13.54
C LEU A 11 8.13 -18.34 13.58
N PRO A 12 8.02 -17.66 12.41
CA PRO A 12 7.80 -16.23 12.38
C PRO A 12 6.56 -15.83 13.18
N ARG A 13 6.65 -14.71 13.92
CA ARG A 13 5.56 -14.22 14.78
C ARG A 13 4.23 -14.07 14.02
N GLU A 14 4.29 -13.56 12.79
CA GLU A 14 3.11 -13.40 11.92
C GLU A 14 2.45 -14.76 11.64
N THR A 15 3.23 -15.79 11.32
CA THR A 15 2.73 -17.17 11.13
C THR A 15 2.01 -17.69 12.37
N VAL A 16 2.60 -17.49 13.56
CA VAL A 16 1.98 -17.91 14.82
C VAL A 16 0.65 -17.19 15.06
N LEU A 17 0.59 -15.90 14.74
CA LEU A 17 -0.61 -15.09 14.91
C LEU A 17 -1.73 -15.49 13.93
N LEU A 18 -1.39 -15.78 12.68
CA LEU A 18 -2.34 -16.27 11.68
C LEU A 18 -2.90 -17.64 12.08
N LEU A 19 -2.05 -18.60 12.45
CA LEU A 19 -2.47 -19.91 12.96
C LEU A 19 -3.34 -19.80 14.21
N PHE A 20 -2.96 -18.92 15.14
CA PHE A 20 -3.77 -18.64 16.32
C PHE A 20 -5.16 -18.15 15.92
N THR A 21 -5.24 -17.21 14.99
CA THR A 21 -6.51 -16.61 14.54
C THR A 21 -7.39 -17.63 13.82
N MET A 22 -6.80 -18.46 12.96
CA MET A 22 -7.48 -19.54 12.24
C MET A 22 -8.20 -20.50 13.19
N VAL A 23 -7.61 -20.81 14.35
CA VAL A 23 -8.20 -21.75 15.30
C VAL A 23 -9.07 -21.05 16.35
N ASP A 24 -8.61 -19.93 16.91
CA ASP A 24 -9.27 -19.24 18.02
C ASP A 24 -10.62 -18.61 17.62
N CYS A 25 -10.80 -18.27 16.33
CA CYS A 25 -12.08 -17.74 15.83
C CYS A 25 -13.23 -18.74 15.92
N HIS A 26 -12.93 -20.04 16.01
CA HIS A 26 -13.91 -21.11 16.18
C HIS A 26 -14.14 -21.50 17.65
N ASP A 27 -13.33 -21.00 18.58
CA ASP A 27 -13.48 -21.28 20.01
C ASP A 27 -14.51 -20.34 20.65
N ALA A 28 -15.68 -20.87 20.98
CA ALA A 28 -16.77 -20.10 21.58
C ALA A 28 -16.46 -19.61 23.01
N ASP A 29 -15.53 -20.28 23.70
CA ASP A 29 -15.08 -19.97 25.06
C ASP A 29 -13.84 -19.07 25.07
N SER A 30 -13.28 -18.75 23.90
CA SER A 30 -12.16 -17.82 23.78
C SER A 30 -12.51 -16.45 24.35
N PRO A 31 -11.62 -15.81 25.14
CA PRO A 31 -11.82 -14.43 25.57
C PRO A 31 -11.89 -13.44 24.40
N TRP A 32 -11.42 -13.83 23.20
CA TRP A 32 -11.46 -13.04 21.98
C TRP A 32 -12.70 -13.32 21.12
N ALA A 33 -13.52 -14.31 21.45
CA ALA A 33 -14.74 -14.61 20.71
C ALA A 33 -15.66 -13.39 20.47
N PRO A 34 -15.83 -12.44 21.42
CA PRO A 34 -16.58 -11.22 21.15
C PRO A 34 -15.97 -10.33 20.06
N LEU A 35 -14.64 -10.25 19.98
CA LEU A 35 -13.95 -9.51 18.93
C LEU A 35 -14.18 -10.18 17.58
N TRP A 36 -13.93 -11.49 17.46
CA TRP A 36 -14.08 -12.22 16.21
C TRP A 36 -15.49 -12.13 15.63
N ARG A 37 -16.52 -12.19 16.48
CA ARG A 37 -17.92 -12.01 16.06
C ARG A 37 -18.26 -10.58 15.63
N SER A 38 -17.46 -9.60 16.05
CA SER A 38 -17.68 -8.18 15.72
C SER A 38 -16.97 -7.74 14.44
N LEU A 39 -15.95 -8.48 13.99
CA LEU A 39 -15.22 -8.18 12.76
C LEU A 39 -15.95 -8.82 11.57
N ALA A 40 -16.41 -7.97 10.65
CA ALA A 40 -17.02 -8.43 9.41
C ALA A 40 -15.93 -8.91 8.43
N PRO A 41 -16.19 -9.93 7.59
CA PRO A 41 -15.30 -10.25 6.48
C PRO A 41 -15.13 -9.04 5.57
N VAL A 42 -13.89 -8.70 5.23
CA VAL A 42 -13.56 -7.62 4.33
C VAL A 42 -13.17 -8.21 2.99
N LEU A 43 -13.93 -7.95 1.94
CA LEU A 43 -13.57 -8.39 0.58
C LEU A 43 -12.42 -7.54 0.05
N THR A 44 -11.19 -7.99 0.26
CA THR A 44 -9.98 -7.34 -0.24
C THR A 44 -9.59 -7.84 -1.63
N GLY A 45 -8.55 -7.27 -2.23
CA GLY A 45 -7.99 -7.80 -3.48
C GLY A 45 -7.37 -9.19 -3.35
N LEU A 46 -7.15 -9.68 -2.12
CA LEU A 46 -6.60 -11.02 -1.89
C LEU A 46 -7.63 -12.11 -2.16
N THR A 47 -8.89 -11.91 -1.72
CA THR A 47 -9.97 -12.91 -1.85
C THR A 47 -11.08 -12.52 -2.84
N ALA A 48 -11.01 -11.33 -3.44
CA ALA A 48 -11.92 -10.92 -4.50
C ALA A 48 -12.06 -11.99 -5.59
N SER A 49 -13.25 -12.06 -6.19
CA SER A 49 -13.55 -13.02 -7.25
C SER A 49 -12.68 -12.78 -8.48
N GLU A 50 -12.42 -13.82 -9.28
CA GLU A 50 -11.67 -13.63 -10.54
C GLU A 50 -12.33 -12.63 -11.48
N ALA A 51 -13.68 -12.60 -11.50
CA ALA A 51 -14.44 -11.65 -12.31
C ALA A 51 -14.26 -10.19 -11.87
N ASP A 52 -14.04 -9.97 -10.56
CA ASP A 52 -13.76 -8.66 -9.98
C ASP A 52 -12.31 -8.25 -10.22
N VAL A 53 -11.35 -9.15 -10.02
CA VAL A 53 -9.93 -8.90 -10.29
C VAL A 53 -9.69 -8.60 -11.77
N ALA A 54 -10.38 -9.31 -12.68
CA ALA A 54 -10.32 -9.07 -14.11
C ALA A 54 -10.78 -7.66 -14.54
N MET A 55 -11.46 -6.90 -13.66
CA MET A 55 -11.76 -5.49 -13.95
C MET A 55 -10.52 -4.61 -14.08
N LEU A 56 -9.39 -5.03 -13.49
CA LEU A 56 -8.12 -4.33 -13.55
C LEU A 56 -7.26 -4.78 -14.75
N GLU A 57 -7.69 -5.77 -15.53
CA GLU A 57 -6.89 -6.38 -16.59
C GLU A 57 -6.36 -5.34 -17.59
N GLY A 58 -5.10 -5.53 -18.03
CA GLY A 58 -4.40 -4.56 -18.86
C GLY A 58 -3.72 -3.42 -18.08
N THR A 59 -3.99 -3.26 -16.78
CA THR A 59 -3.32 -2.27 -15.93
C THR A 59 -2.18 -2.88 -15.10
N PRO A 60 -1.17 -2.10 -14.68
CA PRO A 60 -0.15 -2.58 -13.74
C PRO A 60 -0.71 -3.05 -12.39
N ALA A 61 -1.85 -2.50 -11.96
CA ALA A 61 -2.50 -2.88 -10.72
C ALA A 61 -2.99 -4.34 -10.75
N HIS A 62 -3.41 -4.85 -11.91
CA HIS A 62 -3.80 -6.26 -12.05
C HIS A 62 -2.63 -7.19 -11.75
N ALA A 63 -1.44 -6.91 -12.30
CA ALA A 63 -0.24 -7.70 -12.03
C ALA A 63 0.12 -7.69 -10.54
N GLN A 64 0.00 -6.54 -9.87
CA GLN A 64 0.25 -6.42 -8.43
C GLN A 64 -0.76 -7.20 -7.58
N VAL A 65 -2.05 -7.15 -7.92
CA VAL A 65 -3.10 -7.93 -7.24
C VAL A 65 -2.85 -9.43 -7.43
N VAL A 66 -2.55 -9.88 -8.64
CA VAL A 66 -2.24 -11.28 -8.93
C VAL A 66 -0.99 -11.74 -8.17
N ALA A 67 0.07 -10.93 -8.16
CA ALA A 67 1.30 -11.25 -7.42
C ALA A 67 1.06 -11.35 -5.91
N ALA A 68 0.29 -10.42 -5.31
CA ALA A 68 -0.05 -10.48 -3.90
C ALA A 68 -0.90 -11.71 -3.55
N ARG A 69 -1.87 -12.07 -4.41
CA ARG A 69 -2.69 -13.27 -4.30
C ARG A 69 -1.86 -14.55 -4.36
N GLN A 70 -0.86 -14.59 -5.24
CA GLN A 70 0.06 -15.72 -5.34
C GLN A 70 0.96 -15.80 -4.10
N HIS A 71 1.52 -14.67 -3.67
CA HIS A 71 2.39 -14.60 -2.49
C HIS A 71 1.72 -15.15 -1.23
N VAL A 72 0.48 -14.77 -0.95
CA VAL A 72 -0.26 -15.26 0.23
C VAL A 72 -0.52 -16.78 0.15
N ARG A 73 -0.79 -17.31 -1.05
CA ARG A 73 -0.95 -18.76 -1.25
C ARG A 73 0.37 -19.51 -1.02
N GLU A 74 1.48 -18.96 -1.49
CA GLU A 74 2.82 -19.52 -1.25
C GLU A 74 3.20 -19.48 0.24
N GLN A 75 2.81 -18.43 0.96
CA GLN A 75 2.98 -18.38 2.42
C GLN A 75 2.20 -19.50 3.10
N TYR A 76 0.95 -19.77 2.69
CA TYR A 76 0.18 -20.90 3.22
C TYR A 76 0.87 -22.25 2.98
N GLU A 77 1.46 -22.46 1.80
CA GLU A 77 2.21 -23.69 1.51
C GLU A 77 3.35 -23.93 2.51
N GLY A 78 4.01 -22.87 2.98
CA GLY A 78 5.03 -22.94 4.03
C GLY A 78 4.47 -23.25 5.42
N VAL A 79 3.23 -22.85 5.70
CA VAL A 79 2.56 -23.05 7.00
C VAL A 79 1.82 -24.38 7.08
N ARG A 80 1.41 -24.94 5.94
CA ARG A 80 0.62 -26.17 5.84
C ARG A 80 1.17 -27.36 6.65
N PRO A 81 2.49 -27.68 6.66
CA PRO A 81 3.00 -28.79 7.46
C PRO A 81 2.74 -28.64 8.97
N VAL A 82 2.75 -27.40 9.48
CA VAL A 82 2.44 -27.10 10.88
C VAL A 82 0.93 -27.28 11.13
N ALA A 83 0.09 -26.78 10.23
CA ALA A 83 -1.36 -26.96 10.29
C ALA A 83 -1.77 -28.45 10.30
N GLU A 84 -1.16 -29.26 9.42
CA GLU A 84 -1.37 -30.71 9.37
C GLU A 84 -0.93 -31.40 10.67
N ALA A 85 0.22 -31.02 11.22
CA ALA A 85 0.70 -31.54 12.49
C ALA A 85 -0.23 -31.20 13.67
N LEU A 86 -0.76 -29.98 13.71
CA LEU A 86 -1.73 -29.54 14.72
C LEU A 86 -3.03 -30.34 14.63
N THR A 87 -3.55 -30.55 13.42
CA THR A 87 -4.73 -31.35 13.16
C THR A 87 -4.53 -32.81 13.57
N ALA A 88 -3.36 -33.38 13.28
CA ALA A 88 -3.03 -34.75 13.67
C ALA A 88 -2.89 -34.92 15.20
N ALA A 89 -2.34 -33.91 15.88
CA ALA A 89 -2.15 -33.92 17.32
C ALA A 89 -3.47 -33.68 18.10
N TYR A 90 -4.36 -32.84 17.56
CA TYR A 90 -5.58 -32.40 18.24
C TYR A 90 -6.84 -32.46 17.34
N PRO A 91 -7.16 -33.60 16.71
CA PRO A 91 -8.18 -33.69 15.66
C PRO A 91 -9.60 -33.33 16.12
N ALA A 92 -9.90 -33.48 17.41
CA ALA A 92 -11.20 -33.11 17.98
C ALA A 92 -11.33 -31.60 18.28
N LEU A 93 -10.21 -30.88 18.39
CA LEU A 93 -10.18 -29.44 18.70
C LEU A 93 -9.83 -28.60 17.47
N ILE A 94 -9.02 -29.15 16.57
CA ILE A 94 -8.55 -28.48 15.35
C ILE A 94 -8.87 -29.41 14.17
N PRO A 95 -10.10 -29.38 13.65
CA PRO A 95 -10.45 -30.03 12.40
C PRO A 95 -9.64 -29.47 11.21
N PRO A 96 -9.39 -30.27 10.15
CA PRO A 96 -8.66 -29.82 8.97
C PRO A 96 -9.21 -28.53 8.35
N GLU A 97 -10.53 -28.35 8.34
CA GLU A 97 -11.21 -27.17 7.80
C GLU A 97 -10.92 -25.87 8.56
N HIS A 98 -10.52 -25.94 9.84
CA HIS A 98 -10.13 -24.75 10.61
C HIS A 98 -8.73 -24.26 10.23
N VAL A 99 -7.97 -25.06 9.50
CA VAL A 99 -6.59 -24.74 9.14
C VAL A 99 -6.28 -24.91 7.66
N ASP A 100 -7.32 -24.93 6.82
CA ASP A 100 -7.17 -24.98 5.37
C ASP A 100 -6.79 -23.62 4.75
N LEU A 101 -6.63 -23.58 3.43
CA LEU A 101 -6.28 -22.34 2.72
C LEU A 101 -7.37 -21.26 2.89
N ALA A 102 -8.64 -21.62 2.97
CA ALA A 102 -9.73 -20.66 3.12
C ALA A 102 -9.71 -20.02 4.52
N ALA A 103 -9.43 -20.81 5.57
CA ALA A 103 -9.20 -20.32 6.92
C ALA A 103 -7.97 -19.40 6.97
N TYR A 104 -6.87 -19.78 6.30
CA TYR A 104 -5.67 -18.95 6.23
C TYR A 104 -5.93 -17.60 5.53
N LEU A 105 -6.58 -17.60 4.37
CA LEU A 105 -6.95 -16.38 3.66
C LEU A 105 -7.86 -15.48 4.51
N SER A 106 -8.82 -16.06 5.23
CA SER A 106 -9.70 -15.32 6.14
C SER A 106 -8.93 -14.67 7.28
N ALA A 107 -7.95 -15.38 7.87
CA ALA A 107 -7.09 -14.81 8.90
C ALA A 107 -6.19 -13.69 8.35
N VAL A 108 -5.61 -13.87 7.16
CA VAL A 108 -4.81 -12.83 6.50
C VAL A 108 -5.64 -11.58 6.23
N GLU A 109 -6.83 -11.72 5.66
CA GLU A 109 -7.71 -10.57 5.41
C GLU A 109 -8.08 -9.85 6.69
N LEU A 110 -8.40 -10.60 7.75
CA LEU A 110 -8.67 -10.01 9.07
C LEU A 110 -7.46 -9.19 9.51
N HIS A 111 -6.27 -9.77 9.59
CA HIS A 111 -5.10 -9.05 10.09
C HIS A 111 -4.73 -7.85 9.23
N TYR A 112 -4.74 -7.98 7.90
CA TYR A 112 -4.31 -6.91 7.00
C TYR A 112 -5.30 -5.74 6.95
N SER A 113 -6.60 -6.01 7.14
CA SER A 113 -7.63 -4.95 7.13
C SER A 113 -7.87 -4.30 8.50
N HIS A 114 -7.54 -5.00 9.60
CA HIS A 114 -7.92 -4.59 10.95
C HIS A 114 -6.75 -4.28 11.89
N ALA A 115 -5.53 -4.71 11.60
CA ALA A 115 -4.39 -4.43 12.45
C ALA A 115 -3.96 -2.96 12.34
N LEU A 116 -3.65 -2.38 13.49
CA LEU A 116 -2.92 -1.11 13.56
C LEU A 116 -1.44 -1.40 13.27
N GLU A 117 -0.96 -0.96 12.11
CA GLU A 117 0.40 -1.28 11.64
C GLU A 117 1.53 -0.66 12.48
N GLN A 118 1.24 0.41 13.23
CA GLN A 118 2.25 1.24 13.91
C GLN A 118 2.05 1.30 15.43
N VAL A 119 1.93 0.16 16.11
CA VAL A 119 1.88 0.11 17.58
C VAL A 119 3.29 -0.11 18.14
N ASP A 120 3.81 0.86 18.88
CA ASP A 120 5.06 0.77 19.62
C ASP A 120 4.84 0.04 20.94
N VAL A 121 5.28 -1.21 20.97
CA VAL A 121 5.15 -2.09 22.12
C VAL A 121 6.48 -2.11 22.89
N PRO A 122 6.50 -1.73 24.18
CA PRO A 122 7.73 -1.69 24.98
C PRO A 122 8.49 -3.02 24.94
N GLY A 123 9.76 -2.96 24.55
CA GLY A 123 10.64 -4.14 24.45
C GLY A 123 10.48 -4.96 23.16
N GLU A 124 9.47 -4.68 22.34
CA GLU A 124 9.23 -5.35 21.05
C GLU A 124 9.37 -4.40 19.85
N GLY A 125 9.23 -3.09 20.07
CA GLY A 125 9.26 -2.07 19.03
C GLY A 125 7.94 -1.99 18.26
N VAL A 126 8.00 -1.38 17.07
CA VAL A 126 6.81 -1.17 16.23
C VAL A 126 6.32 -2.50 15.66
N THR A 127 5.10 -2.88 16.02
CA THR A 127 4.48 -4.16 15.67
C THR A 127 3.02 -3.98 15.24
N PRO A 128 2.56 -4.65 14.16
CA PRO A 128 1.15 -4.70 13.82
C PRO A 128 0.30 -5.38 14.91
N CYS A 129 -0.80 -4.75 15.33
CA CYS A 129 -1.65 -5.26 16.40
C CYS A 129 -3.14 -5.13 16.07
N VAL A 130 -3.90 -6.22 16.22
CA VAL A 130 -5.37 -6.14 16.25
C VAL A 130 -5.80 -5.70 17.65
N VAL A 131 -6.26 -4.45 17.76
CA VAL A 131 -6.64 -3.87 19.05
C VAL A 131 -8.17 -3.79 19.14
N PRO A 132 -8.79 -4.48 20.12
CA PRO A 132 -10.24 -4.42 20.32
C PRO A 132 -10.74 -2.98 20.40
N LEU A 133 -11.94 -2.73 19.86
CA LEU A 133 -12.57 -1.41 19.71
C LEU A 133 -11.85 -0.47 18.72
N ALA A 134 -10.53 -0.33 18.81
CA ALA A 134 -9.76 0.54 17.91
C ALA A 134 -9.90 0.12 16.45
N THR A 135 -9.91 -1.19 16.22
CA THR A 135 -10.04 -1.79 14.88
C THR A 135 -11.42 -1.59 14.23
N LEU A 136 -12.43 -1.15 14.99
CA LEU A 136 -13.76 -0.85 14.48
C LEU A 136 -13.88 0.58 13.92
N LEU A 137 -12.85 1.42 14.13
CA LEU A 137 -12.83 2.80 13.65
C LEU A 137 -12.45 2.83 12.18
N ASN A 138 -13.33 3.38 11.34
CA ASN A 138 -13.09 3.52 9.91
C ASN A 138 -12.08 4.61 9.58
N HIS A 139 -11.50 4.50 8.38
CA HIS A 139 -10.58 5.50 7.84
C HIS A 139 -11.30 6.76 7.35
N CYS A 140 -10.71 7.93 7.59
CA CYS A 140 -11.01 9.17 6.87
C CYS A 140 -9.71 9.85 6.46
N ALA A 141 -9.54 10.13 5.15
CA ALA A 141 -8.33 10.75 4.63
C ALA A 141 -8.24 12.26 4.89
N THR A 142 -9.37 12.95 5.00
CA THR A 142 -9.40 14.43 5.03
C THR A 142 -9.64 15.03 6.42
N ALA A 143 -10.44 14.35 7.25
CA ALA A 143 -10.77 14.82 8.59
C ALA A 143 -10.88 13.66 9.60
N PRO A 144 -9.83 12.84 9.79
CA PRO A 144 -9.83 11.86 10.88
C PRO A 144 -9.93 12.55 12.24
N HIS A 145 -10.59 11.90 13.21
CA HIS A 145 -10.66 12.40 14.59
C HIS A 145 -9.41 12.00 15.35
N VAL A 146 -8.95 10.76 15.15
CA VAL A 146 -7.78 10.19 15.81
C VAL A 146 -6.68 10.03 14.78
N VAL A 147 -5.53 10.70 14.97
CA VAL A 147 -4.37 10.61 14.06
C VAL A 147 -3.08 10.26 14.77
N ARG A 148 -3.08 10.33 16.11
CA ARG A 148 -1.96 9.95 16.96
C ARG A 148 -2.43 8.82 17.84
N TYR A 149 -1.96 7.65 17.51
CA TYR A 149 -2.16 6.40 18.21
C TYR A 149 -0.90 5.57 17.97
N GLY A 150 -0.74 4.50 18.74
CA GLY A 150 0.34 3.54 18.53
C GLY A 150 1.30 3.43 19.72
N THR A 151 1.51 4.48 20.51
CA THR A 151 2.34 4.37 21.71
C THR A 151 1.52 3.83 22.87
N LEU A 152 1.96 2.70 23.42
CA LEU A 152 1.44 2.19 24.68
C LEU A 152 1.91 3.07 25.84
N SER A 153 0.95 3.58 26.63
CA SER A 153 1.24 4.36 27.83
C SER A 153 1.24 3.45 29.06
N PRO A 154 2.18 3.63 30.01
CA PRO A 154 2.12 2.89 31.27
C PRO A 154 0.81 3.22 32.00
N ALA A 155 0.14 2.21 32.55
CA ALA A 155 -1.07 2.44 33.36
C ALA A 155 -0.81 3.47 34.46
N SER A 156 -1.75 4.39 34.66
CA SER A 156 -1.63 5.38 35.72
C SER A 156 -1.76 4.72 37.10
N ARG A 157 -1.09 5.29 38.11
CA ARG A 157 -1.14 4.78 39.50
C ARG A 157 -2.55 4.72 40.10
N GLN A 158 -3.54 5.40 39.51
CA GLN A 158 -4.92 5.44 39.98
C GLN A 158 -5.77 4.28 39.44
N GLU A 159 -5.34 3.63 38.35
CA GLU A 159 -5.98 2.44 37.75
C GLU A 159 -5.44 1.12 38.31
N ALA A 160 -4.27 1.18 38.99
CA ALA A 160 -3.63 0.06 39.69
C ALA A 160 -4.44 -0.50 40.89
N ALA A 161 -5.55 0.15 41.27
CA ALA A 161 -6.52 -0.38 42.22
C ALA A 161 -7.48 -1.41 41.58
N SER A 162 -7.55 -1.45 40.24
CA SER A 162 -8.12 -2.59 39.51
C SER A 162 -6.99 -3.56 39.17
N CYS A 163 -7.24 -4.87 39.17
CA CYS A 163 -6.23 -5.92 39.02
C CYS A 163 -5.56 -5.99 37.62
N ILE A 164 -5.58 -4.92 36.84
CA ILE A 164 -5.02 -4.82 35.50
C ILE A 164 -3.88 -3.80 35.53
N THR A 165 -2.68 -4.23 35.92
CA THR A 165 -1.44 -3.51 35.62
C THR A 165 -1.04 -3.85 34.18
N ARG A 166 -1.52 -3.09 33.19
CA ARG A 166 -1.11 -3.27 31.78
C ARG A 166 -0.95 -1.94 31.10
N ASP A 167 0.00 -1.85 30.18
CA ASP A 167 0.12 -0.70 29.29
C ASP A 167 -1.18 -0.52 28.49
N VAL A 168 -1.53 0.74 28.21
CA VAL A 168 -2.81 1.13 27.61
C VAL A 168 -2.56 1.85 26.29
N LEU A 169 -3.32 1.48 25.26
CA LEU A 169 -3.38 2.25 24.01
C LEU A 169 -4.44 3.34 24.14
N GLU A 170 -4.01 4.60 24.17
CA GLU A 170 -4.92 5.75 24.24
C GLU A 170 -5.28 6.27 22.84
N LEU A 171 -6.58 6.35 22.53
CA LEU A 171 -7.08 6.95 21.29
C LEU A 171 -7.64 8.34 21.59
N LYS A 172 -6.86 9.38 21.31
CA LYS A 172 -7.24 10.77 21.59
C LYS A 172 -7.80 11.43 20.34
N ALA A 173 -9.04 11.91 20.43
CA ALA A 173 -9.64 12.74 19.39
C ALA A 173 -8.98 14.13 19.36
N LEU A 174 -8.53 14.57 18.20
CA LEU A 174 -7.97 15.90 17.95
C LEU A 174 -9.03 16.96 17.64
N ARG A 175 -10.25 16.52 17.30
CA ARG A 175 -11.38 17.39 17.00
C ARG A 175 -12.63 16.89 17.73
N PRO A 176 -13.61 17.76 18.01
CA PRO A 176 -14.84 17.35 18.69
C PRO A 176 -15.56 16.21 17.96
N CYS A 177 -16.08 15.25 18.72
CA CYS A 177 -16.96 14.21 18.22
C CYS A 177 -18.41 14.60 18.56
N ALA A 178 -19.23 14.89 17.55
CA ALA A 178 -20.63 15.20 17.78
C ALA A 178 -21.41 13.92 18.13
N ALA A 179 -22.42 14.04 18.99
CA ALA A 179 -23.25 12.91 19.37
C ALA A 179 -24.02 12.38 18.15
N GLY A 180 -23.92 11.07 17.90
CA GLY A 180 -24.54 10.40 16.75
C GLY A 180 -23.66 10.33 15.50
N ASP A 181 -22.56 11.11 15.44
CA ASP A 181 -21.63 11.06 14.33
C ASP A 181 -20.61 9.94 14.48
N GLN A 182 -20.16 9.41 13.35
CA GLN A 182 -19.10 8.42 13.31
C GLN A 182 -17.74 9.04 13.66
N VAL A 183 -17.00 8.35 14.53
CA VAL A 183 -15.61 8.68 14.86
C VAL A 183 -14.68 7.94 13.90
N PHE A 184 -13.73 8.68 13.34
CA PHE A 184 -12.80 8.16 12.32
C PHE A 184 -11.37 8.16 12.83
N LEU A 185 -10.62 7.13 12.44
CA LEU A 185 -9.18 6.98 12.65
C LEU A 185 -8.46 7.31 11.33
N SER A 186 -7.27 7.91 11.40
CA SER A 186 -6.38 7.95 10.24
C SER A 186 -5.68 6.60 10.12
N TYR A 187 -5.64 5.97 8.95
CA TYR A 187 -4.82 4.76 8.73
C TYR A 187 -3.42 5.15 8.22
N GLY A 188 -3.07 6.44 8.28
CA GLY A 188 -1.88 7.00 7.65
C GLY A 188 -2.15 7.49 6.22
N PRO A 189 -1.09 7.90 5.49
CA PRO A 189 -1.19 8.37 4.11
C PRO A 189 -1.39 7.19 3.15
N LEU A 190 -2.60 6.61 3.14
CA LEU A 190 -2.94 5.35 2.47
C LEU A 190 -3.29 5.55 0.97
N PRO A 191 -2.48 5.08 0.01
CA PRO A 191 -2.81 5.14 -1.42
C PRO A 191 -3.95 4.19 -1.78
N ASN A 192 -4.72 4.50 -2.83
CA ASN A 192 -5.91 3.72 -3.16
C ASN A 192 -5.60 2.28 -3.59
N LEU A 193 -4.44 2.00 -4.21
CA LEU A 193 -4.06 0.62 -4.54
C LEU A 193 -3.87 -0.22 -3.28
N ARG A 194 -3.20 0.33 -2.26
CA ARG A 194 -3.01 -0.34 -0.96
C ARG A 194 -4.34 -0.50 -0.22
N ALA A 195 -5.18 0.55 -0.21
CA ALA A 195 -6.52 0.48 0.36
C ALA A 195 -7.37 -0.61 -0.29
N LEU A 196 -7.35 -0.70 -1.62
CA LEU A 196 -8.13 -1.69 -2.35
C LEU A 196 -7.63 -3.11 -2.09
N LEU A 197 -6.30 -3.30 -2.11
CA LEU A 197 -5.67 -4.60 -1.97
C LEU A 197 -5.80 -5.20 -0.57
N PHE A 198 -5.73 -4.37 0.49
CA PHE A 198 -5.64 -4.86 1.87
C PHE A 198 -6.79 -4.43 2.79
N TYR A 199 -7.58 -3.44 2.39
CA TYR A 199 -8.72 -2.94 3.18
C TYR A 199 -10.06 -3.02 2.43
N GLY A 200 -10.05 -3.43 1.16
CA GLY A 200 -11.27 -3.64 0.37
C GLY A 200 -12.03 -2.38 -0.04
N PHE A 201 -11.40 -1.21 0.01
CA PHE A 201 -12.01 0.06 -0.43
C PHE A 201 -11.04 0.95 -1.20
N ALA A 202 -11.58 1.92 -1.94
CA ALA A 202 -10.83 3.05 -2.47
C ALA A 202 -11.61 4.34 -2.20
N LEU A 203 -10.90 5.45 -2.05
CA LEU A 203 -11.51 6.74 -1.76
C LEU A 203 -11.54 7.62 -3.02
N GLU A 204 -12.68 8.25 -3.25
CA GLU A 204 -12.80 9.32 -4.22
C GLU A 204 -11.95 10.52 -3.77
N HIS A 205 -11.24 11.15 -4.70
CA HIS A 205 -10.36 12.30 -4.43
C HIS A 205 -9.37 12.08 -3.27
N ASN A 206 -8.84 10.86 -3.13
CA ASN A 206 -7.87 10.54 -2.08
C ASN A 206 -6.60 11.41 -2.20
N PRO A 207 -6.31 12.31 -1.23
CA PRO A 207 -5.12 13.16 -1.28
C PRO A 207 -3.81 12.37 -1.19
N HIS A 208 -3.90 11.12 -0.72
CA HIS A 208 -2.77 10.22 -0.58
C HIS A 208 -2.65 9.23 -1.73
N ASP A 209 -3.49 9.30 -2.76
CA ASP A 209 -3.35 8.44 -3.93
C ASP A 209 -2.04 8.70 -4.67
N THR A 210 -1.50 7.65 -5.28
CA THR A 210 -0.23 7.67 -6.00
C THR A 210 -0.26 6.76 -7.20
N LEU A 211 0.48 7.13 -8.25
CA LEU A 211 0.87 6.25 -9.34
C LEU A 211 2.39 6.04 -9.29
N ALA A 212 2.82 4.79 -9.09
CA ALA A 212 4.23 4.45 -9.07
C ALA A 212 4.83 4.45 -10.49
N LEU A 213 6.04 4.99 -10.63
CA LEU A 213 6.86 4.98 -11.82
C LEU A 213 8.24 4.45 -11.48
N THR A 214 8.75 3.56 -12.31
CA THR A 214 10.13 3.07 -12.21
C THR A 214 10.78 3.27 -13.56
N PHE A 215 11.95 3.90 -13.55
CA PHE A 215 12.80 4.06 -14.73
C PHE A 215 13.98 3.10 -14.67
N GLU A 216 14.63 2.89 -15.80
CA GLU A 216 15.82 2.05 -15.89
C GLU A 216 16.94 2.85 -16.54
N VAL A 217 18.18 2.49 -16.19
CA VAL A 217 19.36 2.96 -16.92
C VAL A 217 19.65 1.89 -17.98
N ASP A 218 19.95 2.31 -19.22
CA ASP A 218 20.31 1.40 -20.32
C ASP A 218 21.36 0.35 -19.91
N GLU A 219 21.39 -0.78 -20.63
CA GLU A 219 22.17 -1.98 -20.29
C GLU A 219 23.58 -1.70 -19.73
N GLU A 220 23.87 -2.37 -18.61
CA GLU A 220 25.16 -2.33 -17.93
C GLU A 220 26.30 -2.72 -18.87
N GLY A 221 27.26 -1.81 -19.07
CA GLY A 221 28.46 -2.06 -19.89
C GLY A 221 28.79 -0.96 -20.90
N SER A 222 27.86 -0.04 -21.18
CA SER A 222 28.19 1.19 -21.91
C SER A 222 28.84 2.23 -20.99
N GLY A 223 29.80 3.01 -21.50
CA GLY A 223 30.39 4.12 -20.74
C GLY A 223 29.36 5.17 -20.30
N ALA A 224 28.26 5.31 -21.05
CA ALA A 224 27.15 6.21 -20.73
C ALA A 224 26.33 5.74 -19.53
N ALA A 225 26.08 4.42 -19.38
CA ALA A 225 25.34 3.88 -18.24
C ALA A 225 26.08 4.14 -16.91
N ALA A 226 27.40 3.96 -16.88
CA ALA A 226 28.22 4.24 -15.70
C ALA A 226 28.18 5.73 -15.33
N LEU A 227 28.24 6.64 -16.31
CA LEU A 227 28.13 8.07 -16.08
C LEU A 227 26.74 8.47 -15.56
N ARG A 228 25.66 7.88 -16.08
CA ARG A 228 24.29 8.09 -15.57
C ARG A 228 24.14 7.66 -14.11
N GLN A 229 24.62 6.47 -13.78
CA GLN A 229 24.60 5.97 -12.41
C GLN A 229 25.40 6.89 -11.46
N ALA A 230 26.59 7.35 -11.89
CA ALA A 230 27.39 8.28 -11.12
C ALA A 230 26.69 9.63 -10.92
N ALA A 231 26.03 10.16 -11.95
CA ALA A 231 25.25 11.39 -11.86
C ALA A 231 24.05 11.24 -10.92
N LEU A 232 23.27 10.16 -11.03
CA LEU A 232 22.16 9.86 -10.12
C LEU A 232 22.63 9.79 -8.66
N ALA A 233 23.70 9.04 -8.41
CA ALA A 233 24.27 8.87 -7.07
C ALA A 233 24.76 10.19 -6.47
N ARG A 234 25.45 11.02 -7.27
CA ARG A 234 25.95 12.33 -6.83
C ARG A 234 24.82 13.25 -6.36
N HIS A 235 23.69 13.24 -7.07
CA HIS A 235 22.54 14.12 -6.79
C HIS A 235 21.51 13.48 -5.85
N GLY A 236 21.77 12.27 -5.33
CA GLY A 236 20.87 11.56 -4.43
C GLY A 236 19.53 11.20 -5.07
N LEU A 237 19.54 10.92 -6.38
CA LEU A 237 18.35 10.64 -7.17
C LEU A 237 18.10 9.13 -7.25
N THR A 238 16.82 8.74 -7.19
CA THR A 238 16.36 7.37 -7.35
C THR A 238 15.66 7.20 -8.68
N LEU A 239 15.51 5.94 -9.12
CA LEU A 239 14.74 5.59 -10.32
C LEU A 239 13.27 5.32 -10.03
N GLU A 240 12.93 5.12 -8.76
CA GLU A 240 11.56 4.94 -8.29
C GLU A 240 10.96 6.28 -7.90
N HIS A 241 9.78 6.57 -8.44
CA HIS A 241 9.03 7.79 -8.20
C HIS A 241 7.54 7.49 -8.03
N CYS A 242 6.82 8.44 -7.43
CA CYS A 242 5.37 8.39 -7.31
C CYS A 242 4.78 9.71 -7.81
N LEU A 243 3.83 9.63 -8.72
CA LEU A 243 3.02 10.75 -9.17
C LEU A 243 1.77 10.88 -8.31
N ARG A 244 1.32 12.12 -8.14
CA ARG A 244 0.04 12.50 -7.52
C ARG A 244 -0.60 13.56 -8.41
N VAL A 245 -1.89 13.83 -8.23
CA VAL A 245 -2.53 15.00 -8.85
C VAL A 245 -1.80 16.27 -8.38
N GLY A 246 -1.38 17.12 -9.32
CA GLY A 246 -0.54 18.29 -9.10
C GLY A 246 0.94 17.98 -8.79
N GLY A 247 1.32 16.70 -8.82
CA GLY A 247 2.56 16.18 -8.26
C GLY A 247 3.77 16.18 -9.21
N LEU A 248 3.59 16.38 -10.52
CA LEU A 248 4.72 16.40 -11.47
C LEU A 248 5.73 17.53 -11.17
N ARG A 249 5.35 18.49 -10.32
CA ARG A 249 6.25 19.53 -9.79
C ARG A 249 7.28 19.01 -8.78
N ALA A 250 7.29 17.71 -8.47
CA ALA A 250 8.29 17.11 -7.61
C ALA A 250 9.68 17.20 -8.27
N ARG A 251 10.56 18.05 -7.73
CA ARG A 251 11.93 18.27 -8.21
C ARG A 251 12.74 16.98 -8.46
N PRO A 252 12.65 15.93 -7.60
CA PRO A 252 13.43 14.73 -7.82
C PRO A 252 13.10 13.98 -9.12
N LEU A 253 11.83 13.86 -9.49
CA LEU A 253 11.44 13.16 -10.72
C LEU A 253 11.95 13.89 -11.97
N VAL A 254 11.77 15.21 -12.01
CA VAL A 254 12.27 16.04 -13.13
C VAL A 254 13.80 15.95 -13.22
N ALA A 255 14.50 16.01 -12.09
CA ALA A 255 15.95 15.86 -12.05
C ALA A 255 16.42 14.48 -12.51
N THR A 256 15.75 13.41 -12.10
CA THR A 256 16.04 12.04 -12.59
C THR A 256 15.87 11.97 -14.10
N LEU A 257 14.76 12.48 -14.65
CA LEU A 257 14.53 12.49 -16.10
C LEU A 257 15.59 13.29 -16.86
N ARG A 258 16.06 14.43 -16.30
CA ARG A 258 17.19 15.20 -16.87
C ARG A 258 18.46 14.38 -16.94
N VAL A 259 18.79 13.62 -15.89
CA VAL A 259 19.98 12.76 -15.88
C VAL A 259 19.83 11.61 -16.89
N LEU A 260 18.63 11.01 -16.99
CA LEU A 260 18.38 9.92 -17.93
C LEU A 260 18.43 10.39 -19.40
N ALA A 261 17.91 11.59 -19.67
CA ALA A 261 17.91 12.20 -21.00
C ALA A 261 19.25 12.85 -21.40
N ALA A 262 20.17 13.07 -20.46
CA ALA A 262 21.44 13.73 -20.72
C ALA A 262 22.33 12.95 -21.70
N ASP A 263 23.02 13.71 -22.55
CA ASP A 263 24.07 13.21 -23.42
C ASP A 263 25.41 13.06 -22.66
N ALA A 264 26.48 12.64 -23.36
CA ALA A 264 27.77 12.42 -22.72
C ALA A 264 28.37 13.70 -22.09
N ALA A 265 28.24 14.85 -22.75
CA ALA A 265 28.82 16.11 -22.26
C ALA A 265 28.05 16.64 -21.04
N ASP A 266 26.72 16.55 -21.08
CA ASP A 266 25.87 16.91 -19.95
C ASP A 266 26.09 15.97 -18.77
N LEU A 267 26.28 14.67 -18.99
CA LEU A 267 26.61 13.71 -17.95
C LEU A 267 27.95 14.00 -17.27
N GLU A 268 28.97 14.43 -18.03
CA GLU A 268 30.25 14.86 -17.47
C GLU A 268 30.07 16.09 -16.55
N ARG A 269 29.30 17.10 -17.00
CA ARG A 269 28.98 18.30 -16.20
C ARG A 269 28.19 17.96 -14.93
N LEU A 270 27.24 17.03 -15.04
CA LEU A 270 26.46 16.54 -13.91
C LEU A 270 27.34 15.81 -12.90
N CYS A 271 28.28 14.98 -13.37
CA CYS A 271 29.23 14.26 -12.53
C CYS A 271 30.26 15.17 -11.85
N SER A 272 30.78 16.18 -12.56
CA SER A 272 31.72 17.16 -12.01
C SER A 272 31.05 18.11 -11.01
N GLY A 273 29.75 18.35 -11.17
CA GLY A 273 28.97 19.31 -10.39
C GLY A 273 28.90 20.70 -11.01
N ASP A 274 29.32 20.84 -12.27
CA ASP A 274 29.17 22.07 -13.05
C ASP A 274 27.72 22.32 -13.49
N ALA A 275 26.83 21.34 -13.30
CA ALA A 275 25.39 21.45 -13.46
C ALA A 275 24.65 20.74 -12.32
N ASP A 276 23.51 21.30 -11.91
CA ASP A 276 22.62 20.73 -10.89
C ASP A 276 21.21 20.50 -11.49
N PRO A 277 20.81 19.25 -11.74
CA PRO A 277 19.54 18.93 -12.39
C PRO A 277 18.33 19.22 -11.49
N LEU A 278 18.52 19.46 -10.18
CA LEU A 278 17.46 19.83 -9.24
C LEU A 278 17.13 21.33 -9.27
N GLN A 279 18.03 22.17 -9.77
CA GLN A 279 17.84 23.63 -9.80
C GLN A 279 17.33 24.10 -11.16
N GLU A 280 17.97 23.65 -12.23
CA GLU A 280 17.75 24.19 -13.56
C GLU A 280 17.92 23.15 -14.67
N PRO A 281 17.39 23.42 -15.89
CA PRO A 281 17.71 22.66 -17.09
C PRO A 281 19.22 22.50 -17.30
N VAL A 282 19.65 21.32 -17.73
CA VAL A 282 21.07 21.04 -18.05
C VAL A 282 21.42 21.50 -19.47
N SER A 283 20.52 21.20 -20.42
CA SER A 283 20.52 21.62 -21.82
C SER A 283 19.10 21.71 -22.36
N ALA A 284 18.88 22.45 -23.45
CA ALA A 284 17.56 22.59 -24.06
C ALA A 284 17.10 21.28 -24.73
N GLU A 285 18.03 20.58 -25.39
CA GLU A 285 17.82 19.25 -25.95
C GLU A 285 17.44 18.24 -24.86
N GLY A 286 18.20 18.20 -23.76
CA GLY A 286 17.93 17.32 -22.63
C GLY A 286 16.56 17.56 -21.98
N GLU A 287 16.08 18.82 -21.90
CA GLU A 287 14.72 19.10 -21.42
C GLU A 287 13.65 18.52 -22.36
N ARG A 288 13.82 18.65 -23.68
CA ARG A 288 12.89 18.11 -24.68
C ARG A 288 12.85 16.59 -24.61
N ASP A 289 14.00 15.95 -24.45
CA ASP A 289 14.10 14.49 -24.35
C ASP A 289 13.56 13.98 -23.00
N ALA A 290 13.78 14.71 -21.90
CA ALA A 290 13.27 14.38 -20.58
C ALA A 290 11.73 14.40 -20.52
N VAL A 291 11.09 15.43 -21.08
CA VAL A 291 9.63 15.54 -21.10
C VAL A 291 9.00 14.50 -22.03
N GLU A 292 9.62 14.24 -23.18
CA GLU A 292 9.15 13.23 -24.13
C GLU A 292 9.31 11.81 -23.55
N MET A 293 10.42 11.53 -22.85
CA MET A 293 10.61 10.26 -22.12
C MET A 293 9.47 10.02 -21.13
N LEU A 294 9.13 11.02 -20.33
CA LEU A 294 8.02 10.91 -19.38
C LEU A 294 6.67 10.75 -20.10
N ALA A 295 6.38 11.58 -21.11
CA ALA A 295 5.13 11.47 -21.86
C ALA A 295 4.96 10.08 -22.49
N ARG A 296 6.04 9.51 -23.03
CA ARG A 296 6.06 8.15 -23.59
C ARG A 296 5.80 7.07 -22.55
N ALA A 297 6.27 7.25 -21.31
CA ALA A 297 5.97 6.34 -20.21
C ALA A 297 4.50 6.45 -19.74
N LEU A 298 3.93 7.66 -19.73
CA LEU A 298 2.58 7.90 -19.21
C LEU A 298 1.45 7.55 -20.18
N ARG A 299 1.63 7.75 -21.50
CA ARG A 299 0.56 7.52 -22.50
C ARG A 299 0.02 6.08 -22.51
N PRO A 300 0.85 5.03 -22.48
CA PRO A 300 0.34 3.64 -22.42
C PRO A 300 -0.42 3.36 -21.13
N LEU A 301 0.05 3.91 -20.00
CA LEU A 301 -0.63 3.77 -18.71
C LEU A 301 -2.00 4.45 -18.73
N GLU A 302 -2.09 5.66 -19.28
CA GLU A 302 -3.36 6.39 -19.40
C GLU A 302 -4.35 5.59 -20.26
N SER A 303 -3.90 5.11 -21.42
CA SER A 303 -4.73 4.29 -22.30
C SER A 303 -5.21 3.01 -21.62
N ALA A 304 -4.34 2.35 -20.83
CA ALA A 304 -4.69 1.13 -20.10
C ALA A 304 -5.76 1.38 -19.04
N TYR A 305 -5.57 2.40 -18.20
CA TYR A 305 -6.55 2.73 -17.14
C TYR A 305 -7.87 3.26 -17.71
N SER A 306 -7.83 4.07 -18.77
CA SER A 306 -9.03 4.54 -19.46
C SER A 306 -9.80 3.39 -20.09
N GLY A 307 -9.13 2.47 -20.78
CA GLY A 307 -9.76 1.27 -21.36
C GLY A 307 -10.39 0.36 -20.32
N ALA A 308 -9.69 0.10 -19.20
CA ALA A 308 -10.21 -0.71 -18.10
C ALA A 308 -11.43 -0.05 -17.43
N LEU A 309 -11.41 1.28 -17.26
CA LEU A 309 -12.52 2.02 -16.69
C LEU A 309 -13.76 2.02 -17.61
N ASP A 310 -13.58 2.15 -18.92
CA ASP A 310 -14.66 2.08 -19.90
C ASP A 310 -15.29 0.67 -19.94
N ALA A 311 -14.45 -0.37 -19.90
CA ALA A 311 -14.91 -1.76 -19.79
C ALA A 311 -15.69 -2.01 -18.48
N ALA A 312 -15.23 -1.44 -17.37
CA ALA A 312 -15.94 -1.50 -16.10
C ALA A 312 -17.28 -0.75 -16.14
N ALA A 313 -17.35 0.42 -16.78
CA ALA A 313 -18.56 1.22 -16.94
C ALA A 313 -19.66 0.48 -17.73
N ALA A 314 -19.29 -0.40 -18.67
CA ALA A 314 -20.24 -1.23 -19.40
C ALA A 314 -20.97 -2.27 -18.52
N ARG A 315 -20.44 -2.62 -17.34
CA ARG A 315 -21.11 -3.48 -16.36
C ARG A 315 -22.10 -2.67 -15.52
N ARG A 316 -23.30 -3.21 -15.26
CA ARG A 316 -24.32 -2.57 -14.39
C ARG A 316 -23.75 -2.27 -13.01
N ALA A 317 -24.04 -1.08 -12.47
CA ALA A 317 -23.51 -0.64 -11.19
C ALA A 317 -24.06 -1.44 -10.00
N ASP A 318 -25.33 -1.83 -10.05
CA ASP A 318 -26.04 -2.54 -8.97
C ASP A 318 -25.53 -3.97 -8.74
N ASP A 319 -24.85 -4.55 -9.73
CA ASP A 319 -24.32 -5.92 -9.67
C ASP A 319 -22.87 -5.98 -9.14
N ARG A 320 -22.25 -4.83 -8.81
CA ARG A 320 -20.83 -4.78 -8.43
C ARG A 320 -20.63 -5.15 -6.96
N SER A 321 -19.65 -6.01 -6.69
CA SER A 321 -19.14 -6.25 -5.34
C SER A 321 -18.50 -4.99 -4.73
N PRO A 322 -18.27 -4.93 -3.41
CA PRO A 322 -17.52 -3.84 -2.78
C PRO A 322 -16.15 -3.60 -3.44
N PHE A 323 -15.42 -4.68 -3.73
CA PHE A 323 -14.13 -4.61 -4.42
C PHE A 323 -14.28 -4.01 -5.82
N ALA A 324 -15.26 -4.48 -6.61
CA ALA A 324 -15.51 -3.95 -7.95
C ALA A 324 -15.83 -2.45 -7.96
N ARG A 325 -16.56 -1.95 -6.95
CA ARG A 325 -16.79 -0.51 -6.78
C ARG A 325 -15.49 0.23 -6.43
N GLY A 326 -14.69 -0.32 -5.52
CA GLY A 326 -13.37 0.21 -5.16
C GLY A 326 -12.42 0.25 -6.35
N ALA A 327 -12.38 -0.79 -7.18
CA ALA A 327 -11.56 -0.86 -8.39
C ALA A 327 -11.89 0.27 -9.37
N VAL A 328 -13.17 0.60 -9.54
CA VAL A 328 -13.61 1.71 -10.40
C VAL A 328 -13.15 3.06 -9.86
N LEU A 329 -13.30 3.29 -8.56
CA LEU A 329 -12.80 4.52 -7.92
C LEU A 329 -11.27 4.64 -8.03
N PHE A 330 -10.55 3.53 -7.82
CA PHE A 330 -9.11 3.47 -8.00
C PHE A 330 -8.70 3.82 -9.43
N MET A 331 -9.27 3.16 -10.45
CA MET A 331 -8.94 3.43 -11.86
C MET A 331 -9.26 4.87 -12.25
N ALA A 332 -10.38 5.44 -11.77
CA ALA A 332 -10.71 6.84 -11.98
C ALA A 332 -9.66 7.79 -11.36
N GLY A 333 -9.17 7.46 -10.15
CA GLY A 333 -8.07 8.17 -9.49
C GLY A 333 -6.76 8.11 -10.27
N GLN A 334 -6.35 6.91 -10.72
CA GLN A 334 -5.14 6.73 -11.53
C GLN A 334 -5.22 7.50 -12.85
N ARG A 335 -6.37 7.45 -13.55
CA ARG A 335 -6.60 8.26 -14.76
C ARG A 335 -6.46 9.75 -14.47
N ALA A 336 -7.02 10.25 -13.37
CA ALA A 336 -6.89 11.65 -13.00
C ALA A 336 -5.42 12.08 -12.78
N ILE A 337 -4.62 11.24 -12.10
CA ILE A 337 -3.17 11.48 -11.94
C ILE A 337 -2.48 11.53 -13.31
N LEU A 338 -2.80 10.60 -14.21
CA LEU A 338 -2.19 10.50 -15.55
C LEU A 338 -2.54 11.69 -16.44
N CYS A 339 -3.81 12.10 -16.47
CA CYS A 339 -4.26 13.25 -17.26
C CYS A 339 -3.59 14.56 -16.76
N ASP A 340 -3.50 14.75 -15.44
CA ASP A 340 -2.83 15.92 -14.86
C ASP A 340 -1.32 15.92 -15.17
N ALA A 341 -0.67 14.77 -15.08
CA ALA A 341 0.74 14.63 -15.42
C ALA A 341 1.01 14.88 -16.91
N LEU A 342 0.19 14.33 -17.81
CA LEU A 342 0.31 14.56 -19.26
C LEU A 342 0.07 16.03 -19.63
N ALA A 343 -0.94 16.68 -19.05
CA ALA A 343 -1.15 18.11 -19.25
C ALA A 343 0.05 18.95 -18.75
N THR A 344 0.71 18.51 -17.68
CA THR A 344 1.93 19.15 -17.19
C THR A 344 3.12 18.88 -18.11
N CYS A 345 3.23 17.69 -18.73
CA CYS A 345 4.21 17.42 -19.78
C CYS A 345 4.01 18.35 -20.98
N ASP A 346 2.78 18.54 -21.46
CA ASP A 346 2.50 19.46 -22.58
C ASP A 346 2.95 20.90 -22.25
N ALA A 347 2.69 21.36 -21.02
CA ALA A 347 3.15 22.66 -20.56
C ALA A 347 4.68 22.76 -20.40
N TRP A 348 5.35 21.66 -20.03
CA TRP A 348 6.80 21.59 -19.94
C TRP A 348 7.44 21.61 -21.34
N ALA A 349 6.93 20.80 -22.28
CA ALA A 349 7.40 20.76 -23.66
C ALA A 349 7.25 22.11 -24.36
N ALA A 350 6.14 22.81 -24.15
CA ALA A 350 5.94 24.16 -24.68
C ALA A 350 6.99 25.16 -24.18
N LYS A 351 7.43 25.05 -22.92
CA LYS A 351 8.50 25.91 -22.37
C LYS A 351 9.87 25.51 -22.91
N ALA A 352 10.17 24.21 -22.99
CA ALA A 352 11.42 23.72 -23.53
C ALA A 352 11.61 24.09 -25.01
N GLY A 353 10.53 24.10 -25.80
CA GLY A 353 10.55 24.54 -27.19
C GLY A 353 10.57 26.06 -27.39
N ALA A 354 10.25 26.86 -26.37
CA ALA A 354 10.31 28.32 -26.42
C ALA A 354 11.67 28.89 -25.98
N GLN A 355 12.53 28.05 -25.39
CA GLN A 355 13.90 28.40 -25.01
C GLN A 355 14.88 28.07 -26.14
N ASP A 356 14.67 28.66 -27.32
CA ASP A 356 15.76 28.82 -28.29
C ASP A 356 16.58 30.04 -27.83
N TYR A 357 17.74 29.78 -27.22
CA TYR A 357 18.72 30.80 -26.80
C TYR A 357 19.62 31.24 -27.96
#